data_AF-A0A4U1FNB3-F1
#
_entry.id   AF-A0A4U1FNB3-F1
#
_cell.length_a   1.000
_cell.length_b   1.000
_cell.length_c   1.000
_cell.angle_alpha   90.00
_cell.angle_beta   90.00
_cell.angle_gamma   90.00
#
_symmetry.space_group_name_H-M   'P 1'
#
loop_
_entity.id
_entity.type
_entity.pdbx_description
1 polymer ?
#
loop_
_entity_poly.entity_id
_entity_poly.type
_entity_poly.pdbx_seq_one_letter_code
_entity_poly.pdbx_strand_id
1 'polypeptide(L)'
;MEELQQREQELDQHKVWVQQSIRNITENVQNSCLAYVTHEDICRCFAGDAIQAPSGTSLEVPIPEGLNGQKKYHIHLKNVSGPIEVLLLN
;
A
#
# COMPACT_ATOMS: atom_id res chain seq x y z
N MET A 1 2.86 -29.44 24.06
CA MET A 1 2.97 -29.42 22.59
C MET A 1 1.60 -29.39 21.94
N GLU A 2 0.67 -30.26 22.36
CA GLU A 2 -0.69 -30.34 21.79
C GLU A 2 -1.52 -29.05 21.95
N GLU A 3 -1.46 -28.39 23.11
CA GLU A 3 -2.12 -27.08 23.33
C GLU A 3 -1.58 -25.98 22.40
N LEU A 4 -0.27 -25.94 22.18
CA LEU A 4 0.35 -24.97 21.27
C LEU A 4 -0.07 -25.23 19.82
N GLN A 5 -0.16 -26.49 19.42
CA GLN A 5 -0.61 -26.88 18.09
C GLN A 5 -2.09 -26.55 17.86
N GLN A 6 -2.95 -26.76 18.87
CA GLN A 6 -4.35 -26.31 18.81
C GLN A 6 -4.45 -24.78 18.70
N ARG A 7 -3.61 -24.05 19.44
CA ARG A 7 -3.61 -22.59 19.39
C ARG A 7 -3.12 -22.06 18.04
N GLU A 8 -2.12 -22.68 17.45
CA GLU A 8 -1.65 -22.38 16.10
C GLU A 8 -2.77 -22.61 15.07
N GLN A 9 -3.45 -23.75 15.13
CA GLN A 9 -4.56 -24.06 14.24
C GLN A 9 -5.74 -23.08 14.38
N GLU A 10 -6.06 -22.65 15.61
CA GLU A 10 -7.08 -21.64 15.86
C GLU A 10 -6.70 -20.28 15.25
N LEU A 11 -5.44 -19.86 15.40
CA LEU A 11 -4.95 -18.61 14.82
C LEU A 11 -4.96 -18.64 13.29
N ASP A 12 -4.58 -19.76 12.67
CA ASP A 12 -4.66 -19.93 11.23
C ASP A 12 -6.11 -19.88 10.75
N GLN A 13 -7.03 -20.48 11.48
CA GLN A 13 -8.45 -20.42 11.16
C GLN A 13 -8.99 -18.98 11.25
N HIS A 14 -8.62 -18.24 12.30
CA HIS A 14 -8.98 -16.84 12.45
C HIS A 14 -8.39 -15.97 11.33
N LYS A 15 -7.13 -16.21 10.94
CA LYS A 15 -6.50 -15.50 9.84
C LYS A 15 -7.26 -15.70 8.53
N VAL A 16 -7.62 -16.94 8.20
CA VAL A 16 -8.40 -17.26 6.99
C VAL A 16 -9.76 -16.56 7.02
N TRP A 17 -10.46 -16.58 8.16
CA TRP A 17 -11.74 -15.89 8.30
C TRP A 17 -11.64 -14.38 8.12
N VAL A 18 -10.63 -13.75 8.72
CA VAL A 18 -10.42 -12.30 8.57
C VAL A 18 -10.06 -11.96 7.12
N GLN A 19 -9.20 -12.74 6.47
CA GLN A 19 -8.84 -12.54 5.06
C GLN A 19 -10.08 -12.65 4.15
N GLN A 20 -10.93 -13.64 4.38
CA GLN A 20 -12.17 -13.80 3.60
C GLN A 20 -13.16 -12.66 3.86
N SER A 21 -13.26 -12.19 5.11
CA SER A 21 -14.10 -11.03 5.46
C SER A 21 -13.64 -9.76 4.75
N ILE A 22 -12.34 -9.45 4.79
CA ILE A 22 -11.75 -8.31 4.08
C ILE A 22 -12.07 -8.42 2.59
N ARG A 23 -11.79 -9.58 1.98
CA ARG A 23 -12.04 -9.84 0.55
C ARG A 23 -13.49 -9.60 0.17
N ASN A 24 -14.43 -10.15 0.93
CA ASN A 24 -15.86 -9.98 0.68
C ASN A 24 -16.29 -8.51 0.72
N ILE A 25 -15.70 -7.71 1.62
CA ILE A 25 -15.98 -6.28 1.72
C ILE A 25 -15.34 -5.51 0.55
N THR A 26 -14.08 -5.77 0.23
CA THR A 26 -13.33 -5.01 -0.78
C THR A 26 -13.70 -5.36 -2.22
N GLU A 27 -14.08 -6.61 -2.50
CA GLU A 27 -14.48 -7.05 -3.85
C GLU A 27 -15.97 -6.78 -4.14
N ASN A 28 -16.74 -6.30 -3.15
CA ASN A 28 -18.12 -5.89 -3.38
C ASN A 28 -18.18 -4.61 -4.22
N VAL A 29 -18.82 -4.68 -5.38
CA VAL A 29 -18.95 -3.57 -6.34
C VAL A 29 -19.54 -2.31 -5.70
N GLN A 30 -20.50 -2.46 -4.76
CA GLN A 30 -21.09 -1.32 -4.05
C GLN A 30 -20.06 -0.58 -3.19
N ASN A 31 -19.10 -1.32 -2.63
CA ASN A 31 -18.06 -0.77 -1.78
C ASN A 31 -16.88 -0.20 -2.59
N SER A 32 -16.68 -0.68 -3.82
CA SER A 32 -15.59 -0.19 -4.68
C SER A 32 -15.68 1.31 -4.94
N CYS A 33 -16.89 1.86 -5.16
CA CYS A 33 -17.10 3.29 -5.32
C CYS A 33 -16.97 4.10 -4.02
N LEU A 34 -16.98 3.44 -2.86
CA LEU A 34 -16.86 4.06 -1.54
C LEU A 34 -15.44 3.98 -0.98
N ALA A 35 -14.55 3.21 -1.61
CA ALA A 35 -13.18 3.01 -1.19
C ALA A 35 -12.25 4.13 -1.69
N TYR A 36 -12.53 5.37 -1.27
CA TYR A 36 -11.70 6.54 -1.58
C TYR A 36 -11.44 7.38 -0.33
N VAL A 37 -10.44 8.25 -0.41
CA VAL A 37 -10.16 9.30 0.56
C VAL A 37 -10.24 10.65 -0.12
N THR A 38 -10.65 11.68 0.61
CA THR A 38 -10.73 13.03 0.04
C THR A 38 -9.38 13.73 0.09
N HIS A 39 -9.22 14.79 -0.71
CA HIS A 39 -8.04 15.67 -0.63
C HIS A 39 -7.89 16.26 0.78
N GLU A 40 -8.98 16.67 1.43
CA GLU A 40 -8.96 17.20 2.79
C GLU A 40 -8.44 16.16 3.80
N ASP A 41 -8.87 14.90 3.69
CA ASP A 41 -8.40 13.81 4.56
C ASP A 41 -6.90 13.58 4.42
N ILE A 42 -6.38 13.62 3.19
CA ILE A 42 -4.94 13.45 2.93
C ILE A 42 -4.15 14.66 3.46
N CYS A 43 -4.55 15.89 3.13
CA CYS A 43 -3.83 17.10 3.54
C CYS A 43 -3.78 17.29 5.06
N ARG A 44 -4.78 16.80 5.80
CA ARG A 44 -4.76 16.78 7.28
C ARG A 44 -3.68 15.84 7.84
N CYS A 45 -3.35 14.77 7.13
CA CYS A 45 -2.38 13.77 7.57
C CYS A 45 -0.96 14.08 7.07
N PHE A 46 -0.82 14.53 5.82
CA PHE A 46 0.47 14.76 5.17
C PHE A 46 0.35 15.83 4.10
N ALA A 47 1.29 16.78 4.10
CA ALA A 47 1.44 17.74 3.02
C ALA A 47 2.39 17.16 1.96
N GLY A 48 1.84 16.65 0.87
CA GLY A 48 2.62 16.17 -0.27
C GLY A 48 1.84 15.26 -1.23
N ASP A 49 2.56 14.71 -2.20
CA ASP A 49 1.98 14.01 -3.35
C ASP A 49 1.50 12.58 -3.03
N ALA A 50 0.51 12.11 -3.80
CA ALA A 50 0.03 10.73 -3.77
C ALA A 50 0.35 10.00 -5.09
N ILE A 51 0.71 8.72 -4.99
CA ILE A 51 0.99 7.86 -6.14
C ILE A 51 -0.01 6.71 -6.15
N GLN A 52 -0.67 6.52 -7.29
CA GLN A 52 -1.54 5.38 -7.55
C GLN A 52 -0.90 4.50 -8.63
N ALA A 53 -0.45 3.32 -8.22
CA ALA A 53 0.22 2.38 -9.12
C ALA A 53 -0.41 0.98 -9.03
N PRO A 54 -0.48 0.22 -10.13
CA PRO A 54 -0.96 -1.16 -10.09
C PRO A 54 -0.06 -2.05 -9.22
N SER A 55 -0.64 -3.15 -8.73
CA SER A 55 0.07 -4.17 -7.98
C SER A 55 1.29 -4.70 -8.75
N GLY A 56 2.42 -4.83 -8.05
CA GLY A 56 3.68 -5.27 -8.64
C GLY A 56 4.58 -4.16 -9.21
N THR A 57 4.20 -2.89 -9.04
CA THR A 57 5.08 -1.75 -9.36
C THR A 57 6.33 -1.78 -8.48
N SER A 58 7.52 -1.72 -9.11
CA SER A 58 8.80 -1.56 -8.43
C SER A 58 8.98 -0.10 -8.00
N LEU A 59 9.32 0.12 -6.73
CA LEU A 59 9.69 1.41 -6.17
C LEU A 59 11.13 1.32 -5.66
N GLU A 60 12.01 2.08 -6.29
CA GLU A 60 13.44 2.11 -5.98
C GLU A 60 13.84 3.50 -5.47
N VAL A 61 14.50 3.54 -4.31
CA VAL A 61 15.12 4.76 -3.75
C VAL A 61 16.61 4.47 -3.60
N PRO A 62 17.45 4.95 -4.51
CA PRO A 62 18.88 4.76 -4.41
C PRO A 62 19.46 5.61 -3.30
N ILE A 63 20.55 5.11 -2.71
CA ILE A 63 21.27 5.80 -1.66
C ILE A 63 21.86 7.09 -2.26
N PRO A 64 21.56 8.28 -1.70
CA PRO A 64 22.09 9.53 -2.22
C PRO A 64 23.61 9.53 -2.11
N GLU A 65 24.29 9.81 -3.21
CA GLU A 65 25.75 9.94 -3.22
C GLU A 65 26.15 11.27 -2.57
N GLY A 66 26.91 11.22 -1.47
CA GLY A 66 27.69 12.38 -0.99
C GLY A 66 27.85 12.52 0.53
N LEU A 67 29.09 12.34 0.99
CA LEU A 67 29.58 13.00 2.21
C LEU A 67 30.03 14.46 1.91
N ASN A 68 30.39 14.78 0.65
CA ASN A 68 30.98 16.07 0.24
C ASN A 68 30.32 16.73 -1.00
N GLY A 69 29.10 16.31 -1.39
CA GLY A 69 28.37 16.83 -2.56
C GLY A 69 26.88 17.07 -2.28
N GLN A 70 26.15 17.74 -3.19
CA GLN A 70 24.71 17.96 -3.05
C GLN A 70 23.96 16.63 -2.96
N LYS A 71 23.29 16.37 -1.84
CA LYS A 71 22.45 15.18 -1.66
C LYS A 71 21.28 15.23 -2.65
N LYS A 72 21.32 14.38 -3.67
CA LYS A 72 20.24 14.25 -4.65
C LYS A 72 19.41 13.01 -4.34
N TYR A 73 18.14 13.22 -4.05
CA TYR A 73 17.17 12.16 -3.83
C TYR A 73 16.34 11.97 -5.09
N HIS A 74 16.06 10.73 -5.44
CA HIS A 74 15.12 10.40 -6.51
C HIS A 74 14.37 9.12 -6.17
N ILE A 75 13.17 8.99 -6.72
CA ILE A 75 12.33 7.80 -6.63
C ILE A 75 12.15 7.30 -8.06
N HIS A 76 12.45 6.03 -8.31
CA HIS A 76 12.25 5.40 -9.59
C HIS A 76 11.09 4.40 -9.47
N LEU A 77 10.04 4.63 -10.27
CA LEU A 77 8.86 3.78 -10.33
C LEU A 77 8.82 3.06 -11.66
N LYS A 78 8.67 1.73 -11.62
CA LYS A 78 8.59 0.90 -12.83
C LYS A 78 7.51 -0.15 -12.69
N ASN A 79 6.56 -0.15 -13.62
CA ASN A 79 5.53 -1.17 -13.72
C ASN A 79 5.53 -1.79 -15.12
N VAL A 80 5.36 -3.11 -15.19
CA VAL A 80 5.27 -3.87 -16.44
C VAL A 80 3.82 -4.19 -16.82
N SER A 81 2.90 -4.09 -15.85
CA SER A 81 1.51 -4.56 -15.99
C SER A 81 0.51 -3.46 -16.35
N GLY A 82 0.89 -2.18 -16.23
CA GLY A 82 -0.01 -1.06 -16.50
C GLY A 82 0.60 0.32 -16.23
N PRO A 83 -0.13 1.40 -16.56
CA PRO A 83 0.31 2.77 -16.31
C PRO A 83 0.39 3.05 -14.81
N ILE A 84 1.20 4.04 -14.45
CA ILE A 84 1.31 4.58 -13.09
C ILE A 84 0.70 5.98 -13.12
N GLU A 85 -0.25 6.23 -12.23
CA GLU A 85 -0.88 7.53 -12.06
C GLU A 85 -0.27 8.25 -10.87
N VAL A 86 0.10 9.51 -11.04
CA VAL A 86 0.66 10.34 -9.98
C VAL A 86 -0.24 11.55 -9.80
N LEU A 87 -0.71 11.75 -8.57
CA LEU A 87 -1.58 12.83 -8.16
C LEU A 87 -0.79 13.79 -7.29
N LEU A 88 -0.55 14.98 -7.82
CA LEU A 88 0.04 16.08 -7.05
C LEU A 88 -1.04 16.69 -6.15
N LEU A 89 -0.83 16.65 -4.84
CA LEU A 89 -1.77 17.17 -3.85
C LEU A 89 -1.08 18.34 -3.13
N ASN A 90 -1.42 19.57 -3.56
CA ASN A 90 -0.98 20.81 -2.91
C ASN A 90 -1.99 21.25 -1.85
#